data_AF-A0A833TSJ6-F1
#
_entry.id   AF-A0A833TSJ6-F1
#
_cell.length_a   1.000
_cell.length_b   1.000
_cell.length_c   1.000
_cell.angle_alpha   90.00
_cell.angle_beta   90.00
_cell.angle_gamma   90.00
#
_symmetry.space_group_name_H-M   'P 1'
#
loop_
_entity.id
_entity.type
_entity.pdbx_description
1 polymer ?
#
loop_
_entity_poly.entity_id
_entity_poly.type
_entity_poly.pdbx_seq_one_letter_code
_entity_poly.pdbx_strand_id
1 'polypeptide(L)'
;MLGRAPSAIITDDDKVMAKAIVEVLPNTTHRLCLLHILQKFPKHLAYVYNKFPDFQKDFRHCIHETITTDEFEQEWALIVVKYDLGENTWLQNLYSRRDKWVPAYLRSTFCADMSTTQRSESMNKFFKDYVHSSTMVSDFVHQYEKAIDARYFKEKEKDVWTKSIGVIMKTPFKIAEEAAMVYTRKSFMIFQDELFNSVRYQARKLYLIGETKTYGVTVHGKETPLYHVILEGSGEHATFTCHMWEFMGIFCRHIL
;
A
#
# COMPACT_ATOMS: atom_id res chain seq x y z
N MET A 1 -14.91 1.18 20.04
CA MET A 1 -14.95 0.41 18.78
C MET A 1 -16.31 -0.27 18.68
N LEU A 2 -16.98 -0.24 17.53
CA LEU A 2 -18.37 -0.72 17.34
C LEU A 2 -18.49 -2.25 17.16
N GLY A 3 -17.54 -3.04 17.66
CA GLY A 3 -17.59 -4.52 17.58
C GLY A 3 -17.49 -5.12 16.16
N ARG A 4 -17.19 -4.32 15.12
CA ARG A 4 -17.03 -4.82 13.75
C ARG A 4 -15.65 -5.44 13.55
N ALA A 5 -15.62 -6.60 12.91
CA ALA A 5 -14.38 -7.23 12.47
C ALA A 5 -13.63 -6.31 11.47
N PRO A 6 -12.30 -6.27 11.52
CA PRO A 6 -11.51 -5.50 10.55
C PRO A 6 -11.62 -6.11 9.15
N SER A 7 -11.64 -5.28 8.11
CA SER A 7 -11.68 -5.75 6.73
C SER A 7 -10.38 -6.45 6.30
N ALA A 8 -9.24 -6.05 6.87
CA ALA A 8 -7.94 -6.67 6.62
C ALA A 8 -7.10 -6.73 7.90
N ILE A 9 -6.33 -7.80 8.04
CA ILE A 9 -5.30 -7.96 9.07
C ILE A 9 -3.98 -8.27 8.41
N ILE A 10 -2.94 -7.60 8.89
CA ILE A 10 -1.56 -7.77 8.44
C ILE A 10 -0.77 -8.37 9.60
N THR A 11 -0.17 -9.53 9.39
CA THR A 11 0.71 -10.18 10.38
C THR A 11 2.03 -10.59 9.76
N ASP A 12 2.93 -11.06 10.60
CA ASP A 12 4.13 -11.74 10.15
C ASP A 12 3.77 -13.10 9.55
N ASP A 13 4.76 -13.74 8.94
CA ASP A 13 4.63 -15.11 8.43
C ASP A 13 4.60 -16.13 9.57
N ASP A 14 3.47 -16.17 10.28
CA ASP A 14 3.17 -17.06 11.39
C ASP A 14 1.95 -17.94 11.07
N LYS A 15 2.16 -19.26 11.11
CA LYS A 15 1.14 -20.25 10.74
C LYS A 15 0.02 -20.35 11.77
N VAL A 16 0.31 -20.12 13.05
CA VAL A 16 -0.67 -20.18 14.14
C VAL A 16 -1.60 -18.98 14.04
N MET A 17 -1.05 -17.79 13.85
CA MET A 17 -1.84 -16.58 13.59
C MET A 17 -2.71 -16.71 12.35
N ALA A 18 -2.15 -17.23 11.24
CA ALA A 18 -2.92 -17.46 10.03
C ALA A 18 -4.13 -18.39 10.26
N LYS A 19 -3.93 -19.48 11.01
CA LYS A 19 -5.02 -20.42 11.34
C LYS A 19 -6.07 -19.76 12.24
N ALA A 20 -5.64 -19.06 13.28
CA ALA A 20 -6.54 -18.39 14.22
C ALA A 20 -7.38 -17.30 13.54
N ILE A 21 -6.80 -16.52 12.61
CA ILE A 21 -7.54 -15.50 11.86
C ILE A 21 -8.64 -16.15 11.01
N VAL A 22 -8.33 -17.25 10.32
CA VAL A 22 -9.34 -17.97 9.51
C VAL A 22 -10.49 -18.49 10.38
N GLU A 23 -10.19 -18.98 11.59
CA GLU A 23 -11.17 -19.54 12.51
C GLU A 23 -12.04 -18.47 13.18
N VAL A 24 -11.43 -17.38 13.65
CA VAL A 24 -12.09 -16.35 14.46
C VAL A 24 -12.66 -15.21 13.61
N LEU A 25 -12.03 -14.92 12.48
CA LEU A 25 -12.33 -13.78 11.60
C LEU A 25 -12.40 -14.22 10.12
N PRO A 26 -13.34 -15.12 9.75
CA PRO A 26 -13.37 -15.73 8.43
C PRO A 26 -13.59 -14.74 7.27
N ASN A 27 -14.19 -13.57 7.56
CA ASN A 27 -14.46 -12.52 6.57
C ASN A 27 -13.35 -11.46 6.52
N THR A 28 -12.25 -11.63 7.27
CA THR A 28 -11.13 -10.69 7.28
C THR A 28 -10.04 -11.16 6.32
N THR A 29 -9.64 -10.28 5.40
CA THR A 29 -8.53 -10.56 4.49
C THR A 29 -7.20 -10.62 5.25
N HIS A 30 -6.57 -11.79 5.28
CA HIS A 30 -5.25 -11.97 5.91
C HIS A 30 -4.11 -11.67 4.93
N ARG A 31 -3.22 -10.76 5.32
CA ARG A 31 -2.02 -10.38 4.57
C ARG A 31 -0.77 -10.64 5.38
N LEU A 32 0.32 -10.93 4.68
CA LEU A 32 1.64 -11.08 5.27
C LEU A 32 2.42 -9.77 5.19
N CYS A 33 3.28 -9.60 6.18
CA CYS A 33 4.09 -8.42 6.32
C CYS A 33 5.23 -8.39 5.29
N LEU A 34 5.06 -7.64 4.20
CA LEU A 34 6.08 -7.48 3.15
C LEU A 34 7.44 -7.06 3.72
N LEU A 35 7.54 -6.15 4.70
CA LEU A 35 8.81 -5.80 5.34
C LEU A 35 9.49 -7.02 5.99
N HIS A 36 8.77 -7.77 6.82
CA HIS A 36 9.33 -8.96 7.47
C HIS A 36 9.67 -10.06 6.48
N ILE A 37 8.94 -10.15 5.36
CA ILE A 37 9.29 -11.01 4.23
C ILE A 37 10.61 -10.53 3.60
N LEU A 38 10.72 -9.25 3.23
CA LEU A 38 11.91 -8.64 2.62
C LEU A 38 13.15 -8.77 3.50
N GLN A 39 13.02 -8.69 4.83
CA GLN A 39 14.12 -8.90 5.77
C GLN A 39 14.69 -10.33 5.75
N LYS A 40 13.92 -11.32 5.28
CA LYS A 40 14.39 -12.71 5.12
C LYS A 40 15.17 -12.91 3.82
N PHE A 41 14.97 -12.08 2.79
CA PHE A 41 15.63 -12.24 1.48
C PHE A 41 17.16 -12.22 1.57
N PRO A 42 17.82 -11.28 2.25
CA PRO A 42 19.28 -11.30 2.38
C PRO A 42 19.81 -12.57 3.03
N LYS A 43 19.05 -13.20 3.94
CA LYS A 43 19.46 -14.45 4.59
C LYS A 43 19.37 -15.65 3.65
N HIS A 44 18.33 -15.72 2.83
CA HIS A 44 18.09 -16.87 1.94
C HIS A 44 18.77 -16.72 0.57
N LEU A 45 19.04 -15.50 0.13
CA LEU A 45 19.59 -15.19 -1.19
C LEU A 45 20.93 -14.44 -1.12
N ALA A 46 21.67 -14.52 0.00
CA ALA A 46 22.97 -13.86 0.19
C ALA A 46 23.92 -14.11 -1.00
N TYR A 47 23.95 -15.36 -1.49
CA TYR A 47 24.78 -15.76 -2.63
C TYR A 47 24.41 -15.01 -3.92
N VAL A 48 23.13 -14.69 -4.12
CA VAL A 48 22.62 -13.94 -5.28
C VAL A 48 23.01 -12.48 -5.16
N TYR A 49 22.75 -11.87 -4.00
CA TYR A 49 23.09 -10.47 -3.72
C TYR A 49 24.58 -10.19 -3.94
N ASN A 50 25.45 -11.12 -3.53
CA ASN A 50 26.89 -10.96 -3.69
C ASN A 50 27.38 -11.24 -5.12
N LYS A 51 26.71 -12.15 -5.85
CA LYS A 51 27.11 -12.55 -7.20
C LYS A 51 26.59 -11.62 -8.28
N PHE A 52 25.42 -11.02 -8.08
CA PHE A 52 24.70 -10.27 -9.09
C PHE A 52 24.34 -8.85 -8.61
N PRO A 53 25.11 -7.83 -9.01
CA PRO A 53 24.88 -6.44 -8.59
C PRO A 53 23.48 -5.89 -8.94
N ASP A 54 22.94 -6.31 -10.10
CA ASP A 54 21.63 -5.84 -10.57
C ASP A 54 20.44 -6.49 -9.84
N PHE A 55 20.65 -7.59 -9.10
CA PHE A 55 19.56 -8.34 -8.47
C PHE A 55 18.69 -7.47 -7.58
N GLN A 56 19.30 -6.61 -6.75
CA GLN A 56 18.55 -5.76 -5.84
C GLN A 56 17.64 -4.78 -6.58
N LYS A 57 18.11 -4.23 -7.72
CA LYS A 57 17.34 -3.29 -8.53
C LYS A 57 16.16 -3.99 -9.20
N ASP A 58 16.42 -5.12 -9.85
CA ASP A 58 15.40 -5.88 -10.58
C ASP A 58 14.36 -6.45 -9.61
N PHE A 59 14.80 -6.98 -8.47
CA PHE A 59 13.92 -7.45 -7.41
C PHE A 59 13.05 -6.33 -6.82
N ARG A 60 13.62 -5.14 -6.60
CA ARG A 60 12.84 -3.98 -6.14
C ARG A 60 11.79 -3.56 -7.18
N HIS A 61 12.14 -3.58 -8.47
CA HIS A 61 11.22 -3.29 -9.56
C HIS A 61 10.05 -4.28 -9.57
N CYS A 62 10.36 -5.58 -9.57
CA CYS A 62 9.36 -6.66 -9.56
C CYS A 62 8.39 -6.58 -8.36
N ILE A 63 8.86 -6.23 -7.16
CA ILE A 63 7.98 -6.18 -5.98
C ILE A 63 7.19 -4.87 -5.87
N HIS A 64 7.82 -3.73 -6.15
CA HIS A 64 7.26 -2.42 -5.82
C HIS A 64 6.74 -1.64 -7.02
N GLU A 65 7.22 -1.92 -8.23
CA GLU A 65 6.92 -1.11 -9.42
C GLU A 65 5.93 -1.80 -10.36
N THR A 66 5.76 -3.12 -10.27
CA THR A 66 4.68 -3.84 -10.97
C THR A 66 3.32 -3.45 -10.40
N ILE A 67 2.37 -3.21 -11.27
CA ILE A 67 1.02 -2.73 -10.92
C ILE A 67 0.02 -3.86 -11.02
N THR A 68 0.06 -4.61 -12.12
CA THR A 68 -0.87 -5.72 -12.37
C THR A 68 -0.28 -7.05 -11.94
N THR A 69 -1.13 -8.05 -11.70
CA THR A 69 -0.69 -9.42 -11.44
C THR A 69 0.10 -9.98 -12.61
N ASP A 70 -0.29 -9.67 -13.84
CA ASP A 70 0.38 -10.18 -15.04
C ASP A 70 1.78 -9.59 -15.21
N GLU A 71 1.96 -8.28 -14.97
CA GLU A 71 3.28 -7.64 -14.92
C GLU A 71 4.16 -8.30 -13.86
N PHE A 72 3.61 -8.54 -12.66
CA PHE A 72 4.34 -9.23 -11.60
C PHE A 72 4.75 -10.65 -12.02
N GLU A 73 3.85 -11.45 -12.59
CA GLU A 73 4.15 -12.82 -12.98
C GLU A 73 5.25 -12.89 -14.06
N GLN A 74 5.21 -11.96 -15.02
CA GLN A 74 6.21 -11.85 -16.06
C GLN A 74 7.58 -11.46 -15.47
N GLU A 75 7.65 -10.38 -14.70
CA GLU A 75 8.89 -9.92 -14.07
C GLU A 75 9.45 -10.95 -13.09
N TRP A 76 8.59 -11.62 -12.33
CA TRP A 76 8.98 -12.68 -11.39
C TRP A 76 9.62 -13.86 -12.14
N ALA A 77 8.98 -14.33 -13.22
CA ALA A 77 9.53 -15.41 -14.04
C ALA A 77 10.90 -15.04 -14.63
N LEU A 78 11.06 -13.80 -15.10
CA LEU A 78 12.33 -13.28 -15.60
C LEU A 78 13.42 -13.30 -14.52
N ILE A 79 13.10 -12.85 -13.30
CA ILE A 79 14.04 -12.88 -12.16
C ILE A 79 14.43 -14.31 -11.81
N VAL A 80 13.47 -15.24 -11.74
CA VAL A 80 13.74 -16.63 -11.39
C VAL A 80 14.70 -17.29 -12.37
N VAL A 81 14.51 -17.05 -13.68
CA VAL A 81 15.40 -17.58 -14.73
C VAL A 81 16.75 -16.86 -14.72
N LYS A 82 16.76 -15.52 -14.70
CA LYS A 82 17.97 -14.69 -14.80
C LYS A 82 18.98 -14.98 -13.70
N TYR A 83 18.50 -15.29 -12.49
CA TYR A 83 19.33 -15.49 -11.31
C TYR A 83 19.40 -16.94 -10.83
N ASP A 84 18.90 -17.89 -11.63
CA ASP A 84 18.93 -19.33 -11.34
C ASP A 84 18.31 -19.67 -9.98
N LEU A 85 17.09 -19.17 -9.74
CA LEU A 85 16.37 -19.33 -8.47
C LEU A 85 15.30 -20.43 -8.52
N GLY A 86 15.21 -21.15 -9.63
CA GLY A 86 14.16 -22.15 -9.88
C GLY A 86 14.09 -23.22 -8.80
N GLU A 87 15.24 -23.67 -8.30
CA GLU A 87 15.35 -24.74 -7.30
C GLU A 87 15.35 -24.24 -5.84
N ASN A 88 15.19 -22.94 -5.62
CA ASN A 88 15.19 -22.38 -4.26
C ASN A 88 13.84 -22.66 -3.56
N THR A 89 13.79 -23.71 -2.75
CA THR A 89 12.57 -24.18 -2.07
C THR A 89 11.93 -23.13 -1.17
N TRP A 90 12.73 -22.27 -0.53
CA TRP A 90 12.20 -21.16 0.28
C TRP A 90 11.47 -20.14 -0.58
N LEU A 91 12.07 -19.77 -1.73
CA LEU A 91 11.48 -18.83 -2.67
C LEU A 91 10.21 -19.40 -3.31
N GLN A 92 10.22 -20.69 -3.68
CA GLN A 92 9.03 -21.39 -4.19
C GLN A 92 7.88 -21.37 -3.16
N ASN A 93 8.17 -21.64 -1.88
CA ASN A 93 7.17 -21.60 -0.81
C ASN A 93 6.64 -20.19 -0.52
N LEU A 94 7.49 -19.18 -0.67
CA LEU A 94 7.06 -17.79 -0.55
C LEU A 94 6.17 -17.38 -1.74
N TYR A 95 6.55 -17.74 -2.96
CA TYR A 95 5.79 -17.48 -4.18
C TYR A 95 4.43 -18.18 -4.18
N SER A 96 4.32 -19.38 -3.61
CA SER A 96 3.02 -20.08 -3.49
C SER A 96 1.99 -19.32 -2.66
N ARG A 97 2.41 -18.28 -1.93
CA ARG A 97 1.57 -17.41 -1.08
C ARG A 97 1.58 -15.96 -1.55
N ARG A 98 1.97 -15.70 -2.80
CA ARG A 98 2.12 -14.36 -3.40
C ARG A 98 0.87 -13.49 -3.28
N ASP A 99 -0.31 -14.10 -3.32
CA ASP A 99 -1.61 -13.47 -3.09
C ASP A 99 -1.71 -12.76 -1.74
N LYS A 100 -0.91 -13.18 -0.74
CA LYS A 100 -0.93 -12.60 0.60
C LYS A 100 0.11 -11.52 0.86
N TRP A 101 1.11 -11.33 0.00
CA TRP A 101 2.23 -10.43 0.29
C TRP A 101 2.68 -9.54 -0.86
N VAL A 102 2.38 -9.92 -2.11
CA VAL A 102 2.77 -9.14 -3.28
C VAL A 102 1.80 -7.97 -3.46
N PRO A 103 2.29 -6.72 -3.54
CA PRO A 103 1.43 -5.55 -3.69
C PRO A 103 0.44 -5.66 -4.84
N ALA A 104 0.88 -6.13 -6.02
CA ALA A 104 0.02 -6.28 -7.21
C ALA A 104 -1.25 -7.13 -6.96
N TYR A 105 -1.16 -8.14 -6.10
CA TYR A 105 -2.31 -8.98 -5.70
C TYR A 105 -3.19 -8.35 -4.61
N LEU A 106 -2.65 -7.41 -3.85
CA LEU A 106 -3.25 -6.88 -2.62
C LEU A 106 -3.90 -5.50 -2.78
N ARG A 107 -3.72 -4.84 -3.93
CA ARG A 107 -4.23 -3.48 -4.15
C ARG A 107 -5.77 -3.39 -4.20
N SER A 108 -6.47 -4.49 -4.44
CA SER A 108 -7.95 -4.53 -4.50
C SER A 108 -8.64 -4.40 -3.14
N THR A 109 -7.89 -4.41 -2.03
CA THR A 109 -8.46 -4.33 -0.68
C THR A 109 -7.89 -3.12 0.06
N PHE A 110 -8.77 -2.37 0.73
CA PHE A 110 -8.43 -1.15 1.43
C PHE A 110 -7.50 -1.40 2.61
N CYS A 111 -6.38 -0.67 2.63
CA CYS A 111 -5.39 -0.70 3.70
C CYS A 111 -4.86 0.68 4.07
N ALA A 112 -5.45 1.78 3.58
CA ALA A 112 -5.06 3.15 3.92
C ALA A 112 -3.54 3.41 3.79
N ASP A 113 -2.93 2.91 2.71
CA ASP A 113 -1.48 2.96 2.48
C ASP A 113 -0.62 2.28 3.56
N MET A 114 -1.21 1.40 4.39
CA MET A 114 -0.46 0.55 5.32
C MET A 114 0.31 -0.51 4.53
N SER A 115 1.38 -0.07 3.86
CA SER A 115 2.47 -0.93 3.50
C SER A 115 3.26 -1.25 4.78
N THR A 116 3.59 -2.52 4.90
CA THR A 116 4.15 -3.15 6.09
C THR A 116 5.49 -2.59 6.58
N THR A 117 6.19 -1.83 5.74
CA THR A 117 7.42 -1.13 6.09
C THR A 117 7.19 -0.03 7.12
N GLN A 118 6.05 0.68 7.07
CA GLN A 118 5.77 1.74 8.03
C GLN A 118 5.37 1.22 9.42
N ARG A 119 4.87 -0.02 9.56
CA ARG A 119 4.18 -0.45 10.80
C ARG A 119 5.14 -0.87 11.92
N SER A 120 6.13 -1.73 11.67
CA SER A 120 7.04 -2.17 12.75
C SER A 120 8.02 -1.08 13.13
N GLU A 121 8.52 -0.30 12.17
CA GLU A 121 9.39 0.85 12.44
C GLU A 121 8.68 1.96 13.21
N SER A 122 7.42 2.29 12.86
CA SER A 122 6.67 3.31 13.59
C SER A 122 6.22 2.85 14.98
N MET A 123 5.86 1.57 15.16
CA MET A 123 5.48 1.04 16.47
C MET A 123 6.68 0.89 17.40
N ASN A 124 7.82 0.43 16.87
CA ASN A 124 9.06 0.41 17.64
C ASN A 124 9.50 1.82 18.00
N LYS A 125 9.46 2.77 17.06
CA LYS A 125 9.73 4.19 17.32
C LYS A 125 8.77 4.80 18.34
N PHE A 126 7.50 4.42 18.29
CA PHE A 126 6.47 4.92 19.20
C PHE A 126 6.75 4.52 20.64
N PHE A 127 7.13 3.25 20.87
CA PHE A 127 7.45 2.77 22.21
C PHE A 127 8.89 3.01 22.64
N LYS A 128 9.81 3.36 21.72
CA LYS A 128 11.25 3.49 22.01
C LYS A 128 11.55 4.47 23.15
N ASP A 129 10.75 5.52 23.28
CA ASP A 129 10.93 6.55 24.32
C ASP A 129 10.29 6.16 25.66
N TYR A 130 9.51 5.08 25.71
CA TYR A 130 8.72 4.65 26.88
C TYR A 130 9.14 3.28 27.41
N VAL A 131 9.50 2.35 26.52
CA VAL A 131 9.82 0.96 26.83
C VAL A 131 11.15 0.59 26.18
N HIS A 132 12.05 0.03 26.99
CA HIS A 132 13.38 -0.41 26.58
C HIS A 132 13.69 -1.78 27.20
N SER A 133 14.77 -2.43 26.78
CA SER A 133 15.07 -3.81 27.16
C SER A 133 15.26 -4.04 28.66
N SER A 134 15.56 -2.98 29.44
CA SER A 134 15.65 -3.04 30.91
C SER A 134 14.40 -2.53 31.64
N THR A 135 13.31 -2.23 30.94
CA THR A 135 12.03 -1.86 31.59
C THR A 135 11.46 -3.09 32.31
N MET A 136 11.20 -2.95 33.61
CA MET A 136 10.58 -4.03 34.40
C MET A 136 9.13 -4.24 33.97
N VAL A 137 8.63 -5.48 34.06
CA VAL A 137 7.23 -5.80 33.72
C VAL A 137 6.24 -5.02 34.58
N SER A 138 6.59 -4.74 35.85
CA SER A 138 5.79 -3.90 36.74
C SER A 138 5.62 -2.48 36.22
N ASP A 139 6.64 -1.93 35.55
CA ASP A 139 6.63 -0.57 35.03
C ASP A 139 6.06 -0.49 33.62
N PHE A 140 6.05 -1.62 32.90
CA PHE A 140 5.59 -1.70 31.51
C PHE A 140 4.17 -1.18 31.35
N VAL A 141 3.24 -1.57 32.23
CA VAL A 141 1.83 -1.17 32.13
C VAL A 141 1.69 0.34 32.20
N HIS A 142 2.38 0.98 33.16
CA HIS A 142 2.35 2.44 33.32
C HIS A 142 3.01 3.17 32.14
N GLN A 143 4.13 2.66 31.64
CA GLN A 143 4.80 3.26 30.47
C GLN A 143 3.97 3.09 29.20
N TYR A 144 3.28 1.97 29.07
CA TYR A 144 2.37 1.69 27.96
C TYR A 144 1.18 2.65 27.95
N GLU A 145 0.54 2.86 29.10
CA GLU A 145 -0.55 3.84 29.25
C GLU A 145 -0.07 5.25 28.88
N LYS A 146 1.08 5.68 29.39
CA LYS A 146 1.68 6.98 29.02
C LYS A 146 1.95 7.11 27.52
N ALA A 147 2.44 6.07 26.87
CA ALA A 147 2.66 6.08 25.44
C ALA A 147 1.33 6.27 24.69
N ILE A 148 0.28 5.55 25.10
CA ILE A 148 -1.07 5.69 24.55
C ILE A 148 -1.61 7.10 24.74
N ASP A 149 -1.52 7.67 25.93
CA ASP A 149 -2.00 9.03 26.19
C ASP A 149 -1.27 10.07 25.34
N ALA A 150 0.05 9.94 25.21
CA ALA A 150 0.83 10.80 24.34
C ALA A 150 0.41 10.67 22.87
N ARG A 151 -0.01 9.48 22.43
CA ARG A 151 -0.59 9.27 21.09
C ARG A 151 -1.90 10.03 20.92
N TYR A 152 -2.82 9.86 21.87
CA TYR A 152 -4.11 10.53 21.82
C TYR A 152 -3.97 12.05 21.88
N PHE A 153 -3.02 12.56 22.66
CA PHE A 153 -2.73 13.99 22.71
C PHE A 153 -2.27 14.51 21.34
N LYS A 154 -1.28 13.85 20.72
CA LYS A 154 -0.80 14.20 19.37
C LYS A 154 -1.88 14.09 18.29
N GLU A 155 -2.78 13.13 18.41
CA GLU A 155 -3.93 12.98 17.51
C GLU A 155 -4.88 14.18 17.66
N LYS A 156 -5.25 14.55 18.90
CA LYS A 156 -6.07 15.74 19.18
C LYS A 156 -5.43 17.02 18.65
N GLU A 157 -4.13 17.20 18.85
CA GLU A 157 -3.41 18.37 18.31
C GLU A 157 -3.50 18.43 16.78
N LYS A 158 -3.35 17.30 16.09
CA LYS A 158 -3.48 17.21 14.63
C LYS A 158 -4.91 17.46 14.15
N ASP A 159 -5.90 17.01 14.90
CA ASP A 159 -7.31 17.26 14.58
C ASP A 159 -7.64 18.74 14.70
N VAL A 160 -7.20 19.39 15.77
CA VAL A 160 -7.34 20.85 15.94
C VAL A 160 -6.61 21.58 14.82
N TRP A 161 -5.35 21.23 14.55
CA TRP A 161 -4.56 21.83 13.47
C TRP A 161 -5.19 21.70 12.09
N THR A 162 -5.82 20.55 11.82
CA THR A 162 -6.54 20.29 10.56
C THR A 162 -7.78 21.19 10.43
N LYS A 163 -8.49 21.44 11.54
CA LYS A 163 -9.70 22.29 11.56
C LYS A 163 -9.40 23.79 11.61
N SER A 164 -8.29 24.18 12.23
CA SER A 164 -8.00 25.59 12.55
C SER A 164 -7.17 26.32 11.50
N ILE A 165 -6.48 25.61 10.61
CA ILE A 165 -5.58 26.23 9.62
C ILE A 165 -6.01 25.85 8.21
N GLY A 166 -6.33 26.87 7.42
CA GLY A 166 -6.65 26.71 6.00
C GLY A 166 -5.51 26.05 5.24
N VAL A 167 -5.85 25.18 4.29
CA VAL A 167 -4.84 24.48 3.50
C VAL A 167 -4.44 25.31 2.28
N ILE A 168 -3.15 25.33 1.98
CA ILE A 168 -2.63 25.93 0.75
C ILE A 168 -2.97 25.03 -0.42
N MET A 169 -3.61 25.58 -1.45
CA MET A 169 -3.94 24.88 -2.69
C MET A 169 -2.84 25.11 -3.73
N LYS A 170 -2.29 24.02 -4.29
CA LYS A 170 -1.36 24.04 -5.43
C LYS A 170 -2.05 24.28 -6.77
N THR A 171 -3.35 23.99 -6.86
CA THR A 171 -4.12 24.03 -8.10
C THR A 171 -5.43 24.79 -7.88
N PRO A 172 -5.94 25.53 -8.89
CA PRO A 172 -7.18 26.30 -8.76
C PRO A 172 -8.46 25.48 -9.09
N PHE A 173 -8.41 24.15 -9.00
CA PHE A 173 -9.53 23.30 -9.38
C PHE A 173 -10.56 23.18 -8.24
N LYS A 174 -11.86 23.28 -8.56
CA LYS A 174 -12.96 23.11 -7.58
C LYS A 174 -12.92 21.80 -6.80
N ILE A 175 -12.51 20.71 -7.46
CA ILE A 175 -12.36 19.41 -6.79
C ILE A 175 -11.33 19.45 -5.64
N ALA A 176 -10.33 20.34 -5.71
CA ALA A 176 -9.38 20.54 -4.63
C ALA A 176 -10.03 21.22 -3.42
N GLU A 177 -10.93 22.18 -3.64
CA GLU A 177 -11.69 22.84 -2.58
C GLU A 177 -12.61 21.86 -1.87
N GLU A 178 -13.33 21.03 -2.62
CA GLU A 178 -14.19 19.98 -2.09
C GLU A 178 -13.39 18.93 -1.31
N ALA A 179 -12.29 18.45 -1.87
CA ALA A 179 -11.42 17.48 -1.20
C ALA A 179 -10.81 18.04 0.10
N ALA A 180 -10.48 19.33 0.16
CA ALA A 180 -9.96 19.97 1.37
C ALA A 180 -10.97 20.00 2.53
N MET A 181 -12.27 19.98 2.23
CA MET A 181 -13.34 19.94 3.24
C MET A 181 -13.60 18.53 3.76
N VAL A 182 -13.40 17.50 2.93
CA VAL A 182 -13.73 16.11 3.26
C VAL A 182 -12.52 15.36 3.83
N TYR A 183 -11.32 15.61 3.31
CA TYR A 183 -10.12 14.87 3.72
C TYR A 183 -9.45 15.45 4.96
N THR A 184 -8.82 14.55 5.74
CA THR A 184 -7.82 14.99 6.72
C THR A 184 -6.69 15.73 6.01
N ARG A 185 -6.01 16.64 6.70
CA ARG A 185 -4.91 17.43 6.10
C ARG A 185 -3.85 16.55 5.42
N LYS A 186 -3.50 15.42 6.03
CA LYS A 186 -2.51 14.49 5.46
C LYS A 186 -3.03 13.85 4.17
N SER A 187 -4.27 13.36 4.16
CA SER A 187 -4.90 12.77 2.98
C SER A 187 -5.06 13.80 1.87
N PHE A 188 -5.42 15.04 2.21
CA PHE A 188 -5.54 16.12 1.24
C PHE A 188 -4.21 16.49 0.59
N MET A 189 -3.09 16.48 1.34
CA MET A 189 -1.76 16.72 0.74
C MET A 189 -1.42 15.66 -0.31
N ILE A 190 -1.75 14.39 -0.06
CA ILE A 190 -1.54 13.30 -1.04
C ILE A 190 -2.44 13.52 -2.26
N PHE A 191 -3.73 13.79 -2.05
CA PHE A 191 -4.67 14.08 -3.13
C PHE A 191 -4.22 15.27 -3.99
N GLN A 192 -3.77 16.35 -3.36
CA GLN A 192 -3.32 17.55 -4.06
C GLN A 192 -2.07 17.28 -4.91
N ASP A 193 -1.17 16.40 -4.45
CA ASP A 193 -0.03 15.95 -5.24
C ASP A 193 -0.47 15.09 -6.43
N GLU A 194 -1.45 14.19 -6.27
CA GLU A 194 -2.03 13.45 -7.39
C GLU A 194 -2.68 14.36 -8.42
N LEU A 195 -3.51 15.31 -7.97
CA LEU A 195 -4.20 16.27 -8.82
C LEU A 195 -3.22 17.18 -9.57
N PHE A 196 -2.17 17.67 -8.91
CA PHE A 196 -1.14 18.46 -9.59
C PHE A 196 -0.40 17.63 -10.65
N ASN A 197 -0.14 16.36 -10.37
CA ASN A 197 0.54 15.47 -11.30
C ASN A 197 -0.35 15.00 -12.46
N SER A 198 -1.67 15.04 -12.31
CA SER A 198 -2.61 14.57 -13.35
C SER A 198 -2.57 15.43 -14.62
N VAL A 199 -2.21 16.70 -14.49
CA VAL A 199 -2.00 17.63 -15.61
C VAL A 199 -0.91 17.14 -16.59
N ARG A 200 -0.05 16.21 -16.18
CA ARG A 200 0.98 15.60 -17.05
C ARG A 200 0.44 14.44 -17.89
N TYR A 201 -0.79 14.01 -17.65
CA TYR A 201 -1.41 12.85 -18.28
C TYR A 201 -2.49 13.28 -19.28
N GLN A 202 -2.66 12.46 -20.29
CA GLN A 202 -3.72 12.58 -21.29
C GLN A 202 -4.56 11.30 -21.30
N ALA A 203 -5.87 11.47 -21.43
CA ALA A 203 -6.81 10.37 -21.57
C ALA A 203 -7.30 10.28 -23.02
N ARG A 204 -7.30 9.08 -23.58
CA ARG A 204 -7.93 8.76 -24.87
C ARG A 204 -8.99 7.70 -24.66
N LYS A 205 -10.18 7.89 -25.23
CA LYS A 205 -11.22 6.85 -25.22
C LYS A 205 -10.75 5.67 -26.08
N LEU A 206 -10.75 4.47 -25.52
CA LEU A 206 -10.35 3.24 -26.22
C LEU A 206 -11.59 2.50 -26.75
N TYR A 207 -12.55 2.21 -25.88
CA TYR A 207 -13.75 1.45 -26.23
C TYR A 207 -14.99 1.90 -25.47
N LEU A 208 -16.15 1.60 -26.06
CA LEU A 208 -17.48 1.72 -25.46
C LEU A 208 -18.18 0.38 -25.64
N ILE A 209 -18.50 -0.30 -24.54
CA ILE A 209 -19.20 -1.58 -24.55
C ILE A 209 -20.45 -1.41 -23.69
N GLY A 210 -21.62 -1.33 -24.34
CA GLY A 210 -22.85 -0.92 -23.66
C GLY A 210 -22.71 0.48 -23.06
N GLU A 211 -22.95 0.61 -21.75
CA GLU A 211 -22.77 1.86 -21.01
C GLU A 211 -21.34 2.04 -20.47
N THR A 212 -20.50 1.00 -20.54
CA THR A 212 -19.14 1.03 -20.00
C THR A 212 -18.18 1.73 -20.96
N LYS A 213 -17.54 2.80 -20.47
CA LYS A 213 -16.54 3.58 -21.21
C LYS A 213 -15.16 3.29 -20.67
N THR A 214 -14.23 2.93 -21.55
CA THR A 214 -12.83 2.73 -21.14
C THR A 214 -11.91 3.72 -21.80
N TYR A 215 -11.05 4.31 -20.98
CA TYR A 215 -10.04 5.27 -21.35
C TYR A 215 -8.66 4.70 -21.10
N GLY A 216 -7.77 4.95 -22.05
CA GLY A 216 -6.34 4.74 -21.91
C GLY A 216 -5.69 6.05 -21.48
N VAL A 217 -4.92 6.02 -20.41
CA VAL A 217 -4.29 7.19 -19.81
C VAL A 217 -2.77 7.03 -19.88
N THR A 218 -2.07 8.00 -20.47
CA THR A 218 -0.61 8.00 -20.60
C THR A 218 -0.05 9.37 -20.25
N VAL A 219 1.25 9.43 -19.94
CA VAL A 219 1.95 10.70 -19.82
C VAL A 219 1.99 11.38 -21.20
N HIS A 220 1.84 12.70 -21.26
CA HIS A 220 2.00 13.46 -22.51
C HIS A 220 3.31 13.12 -23.22
N GLY A 221 3.21 12.84 -24.52
CA GLY A 221 4.36 12.46 -25.35
C GLY A 221 4.87 11.04 -25.12
N LYS A 222 4.17 10.20 -24.34
CA LYS A 222 4.50 8.78 -24.15
C LYS A 222 3.34 7.87 -24.53
N GLU A 223 3.67 6.68 -25.01
CA GLU A 223 2.71 5.60 -25.27
C GLU A 223 2.60 4.60 -24.11
N THR A 224 3.66 4.48 -23.29
CA THR A 224 3.73 3.58 -22.15
C THR A 224 4.29 4.28 -20.90
N PRO A 225 3.93 3.81 -19.69
CA PRO A 225 2.91 2.80 -19.40
C PRO A 225 1.49 3.31 -19.71
N LEU A 226 0.62 2.39 -20.16
CA LEU A 226 -0.79 2.66 -20.45
C LEU A 226 -1.65 2.24 -19.27
N TYR A 227 -2.27 3.21 -18.60
CA TYR A 227 -3.22 2.95 -17.53
C TYR A 227 -4.62 2.85 -18.11
N HIS A 228 -5.45 1.98 -17.55
CA HIS A 228 -6.85 1.86 -17.96
C HIS A 228 -7.75 2.45 -16.88
N VAL A 229 -8.70 3.27 -17.31
CA VAL A 229 -9.79 3.83 -16.49
C VAL A 229 -11.10 3.36 -17.11
N ILE A 230 -11.83 2.54 -16.39
CA ILE A 230 -13.11 1.96 -16.79
C ILE A 230 -14.20 2.67 -15.99
N LEU A 231 -15.12 3.32 -16.68
CA LEU A 231 -16.29 3.99 -16.10
C LEU A 231 -17.54 3.19 -16.46
N GLU A 232 -18.30 2.76 -15.47
CA GLU A 232 -19.52 1.97 -15.64
C GLU A 232 -20.77 2.86 -15.56
N GLY A 233 -21.76 2.60 -16.44
CA GLY A 233 -23.07 3.26 -16.42
C GLY A 233 -23.00 4.79 -16.55
N SER A 234 -23.64 5.49 -15.61
CA SER A 234 -23.62 6.95 -15.47
C SER A 234 -22.27 7.53 -15.03
N GLY A 235 -21.29 6.69 -14.69
CA GLY A 235 -19.99 7.10 -14.14
C GLY A 235 -19.92 7.10 -12.62
N GLU A 236 -20.90 6.50 -11.93
CA GLU A 236 -20.89 6.34 -10.46
C GLU A 236 -19.85 5.33 -9.97
N HIS A 237 -19.50 4.35 -10.81
CA HIS A 237 -18.50 3.33 -10.50
C HIS A 237 -17.35 3.40 -11.51
N ALA A 238 -16.15 3.48 -10.98
CA ALA A 238 -14.94 3.60 -11.76
C ALA A 238 -13.88 2.63 -11.25
N THR A 239 -13.31 1.86 -12.15
CA THR A 239 -12.22 0.91 -11.87
C THR A 239 -10.99 1.36 -12.63
N PHE A 240 -9.81 1.32 -12.01
CA PHE A 240 -8.58 1.75 -12.66
C PHE A 240 -7.40 0.89 -12.25
N THR A 241 -6.51 0.65 -13.21
CA THR A 241 -5.37 -0.29 -13.05
C THR A 241 -4.43 0.11 -11.91
N CYS A 242 -4.37 1.39 -11.54
CA CYS A 242 -3.53 1.86 -10.44
C CYS A 242 -3.99 1.28 -9.08
N HIS A 243 -5.28 0.97 -8.94
CA HIS A 243 -5.97 0.52 -7.71
C HIS A 243 -5.72 1.40 -6.47
N MET A 244 -5.37 2.67 -6.67
CA MET A 244 -4.99 3.58 -5.59
C MET A 244 -6.19 3.95 -4.71
N TRP A 245 -7.40 4.02 -5.29
CA TRP A 245 -8.62 4.26 -4.55
C TRP A 245 -8.96 3.06 -3.66
N GLU A 246 -8.94 1.86 -4.24
CA GLU A 246 -9.26 0.62 -3.54
C GLU A 246 -8.26 0.37 -2.42
N PHE A 247 -6.97 0.71 -2.62
CA PHE A 247 -5.92 0.52 -1.63
C PHE A 247 -5.86 1.63 -0.57
N MET A 248 -6.01 2.91 -0.95
CA MET A 248 -5.75 4.07 -0.09
C MET A 248 -6.96 4.97 0.17
N GLY A 249 -8.03 4.84 -0.60
CA GLY A 249 -9.20 5.73 -0.53
C GLY A 249 -8.95 7.13 -1.07
N ILE A 250 -7.95 7.30 -1.94
CA ILE A 250 -7.59 8.58 -2.57
C ILE A 250 -7.53 8.38 -4.09
N PHE A 251 -8.15 9.28 -4.85
CA PHE A 251 -8.10 9.25 -6.31
C PHE A 251 -6.66 9.41 -6.83
N CYS A 252 -6.28 8.57 -7.80
CA CYS A 252 -4.98 8.69 -8.47
C CYS A 252 -5.04 9.68 -9.62
N ARG A 253 -3.88 10.23 -9.97
CA ARG A 253 -3.68 11.11 -11.14
C ARG A 253 -4.16 10.57 -12.48
N HIS A 254 -4.52 9.29 -12.57
CA HIS A 254 -5.02 8.69 -13.81
C HIS A 254 -6.52 8.92 -14.02
N ILE A 255 -7.29 9.21 -12.96
CA ILE A 255 -8.72 9.55 -13.07
C ILE A 255 -9.01 11.05 -12.89
N LEU A 256 -8.11 11.78 -12.24
CA LEU A 256 -8.23 13.22 -11.96
C LEU A 256 -7.92 14.08 -13.18
#